data_AF-A0A836SJ86-F1
#
_entry.id   AF-A0A836SJ86-F1
#
_cell.length_a   1.000
_cell.length_b   1.000
_cell.length_c   1.000
_cell.angle_alpha   90.00
_cell.angle_beta   90.00
_cell.angle_gamma   90.00
#
_symmetry.space_group_name_H-M   'P 1'
#
loop_
_entity.id
_entity.type
_entity.pdbx_description
1 polymer ?
#
loop_
_entity_poly.entity_id
_entity_poly.type
_entity_poly.pdbx_seq_one_letter_code
_entity_poly.pdbx_strand_id
1 'polypeptide(L)'
;MLTKAELHNNSLIASVQLLAWLLFHPSAWRDYISQIHPSLQPNFVLGDVPVAYKHDPKLRRLRYLAYIVLPLLVGLLIGLLLSMIHLVPWFFAQLLPEELVKIFLNLFNETKPIEVVYPLPERFVSNLVLGVSYGMVLCLISSVFSSLIISFPFALMASVLGGFLVGLFLGSGLSEENAWAIIFGIFAISMAGSVITHYHQESNQRSFSWQMGSFLIGTGLGIVSAIVVGIIMLAITLLVGASVGWLIASLFPEMKGDFESYAQIIGMAVTVGLFLGGYLKNHWRDAVKWGLLFGCLITVLMLLILGIVSQMEPHTWIKRLLSGITGGTVNATAFAILFAVPYLLAQRFASIRAGVIAGILGSGGLYLGVMLMAGGSIYWLLWGLLFFVLGFSQKYWLPILFYPIESAWNLWLYRVQKRHPERSVDLLSQHSAFWNEHQRLPLRGLESLLVSVHKHNQYAAQDAMRELSNGLQSWAVQATQIEANMQRLEACDTIENIAEVHDEL
;
A
#
# COMPACT_ATOMS: atom_id res chain seq x y z
N MET A 1 23.79 16.33 11.25
CA MET A 1 22.56 17.06 10.86
C MET A 1 21.31 16.19 10.89
N LEU A 2 21.37 15.00 11.50
CA LEU A 2 20.22 14.12 11.71
C LEU A 2 19.31 14.70 12.79
N THR A 3 18.36 15.56 12.40
CA THR A 3 17.15 15.70 13.19
C THR A 3 16.54 14.31 13.31
N LYS A 4 16.38 13.81 14.54
CA LYS A 4 15.64 12.58 14.82
C LYS A 4 14.38 12.57 13.95
N ALA A 5 14.14 11.48 13.22
CA ALA A 5 12.96 11.39 12.38
C ALA A 5 11.71 11.59 13.26
N GLU A 6 10.97 12.67 13.00
CA GLU A 6 9.76 13.03 13.72
C GLU A 6 8.59 13.19 12.74
N LEU A 7 7.42 12.72 13.17
CA LEU A 7 6.20 12.88 12.39
C LEU A 7 5.66 14.30 12.53
N HIS A 8 5.31 14.90 11.40
CA HIS A 8 4.72 16.22 11.33
C HIS A 8 3.43 16.31 12.17
N ASN A 9 3.27 17.34 13.00
CA ASN A 9 2.14 17.47 13.95
C ASN A 9 0.75 17.38 13.30
N ASN A 10 0.64 17.81 12.05
CA ASN A 10 -0.57 17.64 11.24
C ASN A 10 -0.73 16.17 10.78
N SER A 11 -1.86 15.55 11.12
CA SER A 11 -2.14 14.15 10.80
C SER A 11 -2.15 13.83 9.31
N LEU A 12 -2.65 14.74 8.46
CA LEU A 12 -2.68 14.54 7.01
C LEU A 12 -1.27 14.48 6.42
N ILE A 13 -0.43 15.43 6.83
CA ILE A 13 0.97 15.49 6.39
C ILE A 13 1.73 14.28 6.95
N ALA A 14 1.50 13.91 8.21
CA ALA A 14 2.10 12.72 8.81
C ALA A 14 1.73 11.43 8.07
N SER A 15 0.49 11.30 7.61
CA SER A 15 0.04 10.14 6.82
C SER A 15 0.79 10.03 5.49
N VAL A 16 0.95 11.14 4.76
CA VAL A 16 1.74 11.17 3.51
C VAL A 16 3.22 10.92 3.80
N GLN A 17 3.75 11.53 4.87
CA GLN A 17 5.13 11.36 5.33
C GLN A 17 5.44 9.90 5.67
N LEU A 18 4.52 9.19 6.33
CA LEU A 18 4.68 7.76 6.63
C LEU A 18 4.82 6.93 5.34
N LEU A 19 3.95 7.17 4.35
CA LEU A 19 4.03 6.47 3.07
C LEU A 19 5.32 6.81 2.32
N ALA A 20 5.74 8.09 2.36
CA ALA A 20 6.99 8.53 1.76
C ALA A 20 8.21 7.89 2.44
N TRP A 21 8.20 7.74 3.77
CA TRP A 21 9.25 7.02 4.48
C TRP A 21 9.32 5.54 4.09
N LEU A 22 8.18 4.89 3.88
CA LEU A 22 8.15 3.49 3.46
C LEU A 22 8.65 3.27 2.02
N LEU A 23 8.50 4.28 1.15
CA LEU A 23 8.85 4.19 -0.27
C LEU A 23 10.22 4.75 -0.63
N PHE A 24 10.62 5.84 0.02
CA PHE A 24 11.79 6.63 -0.35
C PHE A 24 12.81 6.75 0.78
N HIS A 25 12.35 6.77 2.04
CA HIS A 25 13.21 7.07 3.19
C HIS A 25 13.17 6.00 4.31
N PRO A 26 13.59 4.76 4.02
CA PRO A 26 13.49 3.68 4.98
C PRO A 26 14.32 3.90 6.26
N SER A 27 15.44 4.63 6.22
CA SER A 27 16.20 5.01 7.42
C SER A 27 15.36 5.81 8.40
N ALA A 28 14.61 6.83 7.95
CA ALA A 28 13.73 7.61 8.83
C ALA A 28 12.63 6.77 9.47
N TRP A 29 12.09 5.77 8.76
CA TRP A 29 11.18 4.80 9.37
C TRP A 29 11.89 4.02 10.50
N ARG A 30 13.09 3.48 10.26
CA ARG A 30 13.85 2.74 11.28
C ARG A 30 14.14 3.62 12.49
N ASP A 31 14.55 4.86 12.26
CA ASP A 31 14.85 5.84 13.29
C ASP A 31 13.61 6.24 14.09
N TYR A 32 12.46 6.39 13.43
CA TYR A 32 11.20 6.66 14.13
C TYR A 32 10.80 5.48 15.02
N ILE A 33 10.95 4.24 14.55
CA ILE A 33 10.63 3.03 15.31
C ILE A 33 11.60 2.80 16.46
N SER A 34 12.91 3.02 16.27
CA SER A 34 13.91 2.87 17.34
C SER A 34 13.69 3.85 18.48
N GLN A 35 13.12 5.02 18.20
CA GLN A 35 12.69 5.99 19.20
C GLN A 35 11.45 5.56 20.00
N ILE A 36 10.62 4.64 19.50
CA ILE A 36 9.52 4.05 20.28
C ILE A 36 10.11 3.04 21.25
N HIS A 37 10.94 2.13 20.75
CA HIS A 37 11.67 1.18 21.57
C HIS A 37 12.91 0.67 20.83
N PRO A 38 14.13 0.72 21.43
CA PRO A 38 15.36 0.31 20.75
C PRO A 38 15.39 -1.15 20.28
N SER A 39 14.63 -2.05 20.92
CA SER A 39 14.55 -3.45 20.51
C SER A 39 13.45 -3.75 19.48
N LEU A 40 12.62 -2.76 19.13
CA LEU A 40 11.52 -2.97 18.19
C LEU A 40 12.07 -3.00 16.77
N GLN A 41 11.89 -4.12 16.08
CA GLN A 41 12.35 -4.24 14.71
C GLN A 41 11.50 -3.35 13.78
N PRO A 42 12.08 -2.77 12.71
CA PRO A 42 11.34 -1.92 11.77
C PRO A 42 10.15 -2.63 11.09
N ASN A 43 10.17 -3.96 10.99
CA ASN A 43 9.12 -4.81 10.43
C ASN A 43 8.26 -5.47 11.53
N PHE A 44 8.15 -4.86 12.72
CA PHE A 44 7.42 -5.45 13.84
C PHE A 44 5.96 -5.79 13.49
N VAL A 45 5.46 -6.83 14.16
CA VAL A 45 4.05 -7.22 14.18
C VAL A 45 3.42 -6.60 15.43
N LEU A 46 2.24 -5.99 15.30
CA LEU A 46 1.59 -5.33 16.43
C LEU A 46 1.19 -6.32 17.54
N GLY A 47 0.93 -7.58 17.17
CA GLY A 47 0.68 -8.68 18.10
C GLY A 47 1.84 -8.96 19.06
N ASP A 48 3.08 -8.73 18.60
CA ASP A 48 4.30 -9.05 19.35
C ASP A 48 4.79 -7.89 20.22
N VAL A 49 4.15 -6.72 20.12
CA VAL A 49 4.54 -5.54 20.92
C VAL A 49 4.25 -5.79 22.41
N PRO A 50 5.26 -5.67 23.31
CA PRO A 50 5.06 -5.90 24.73
C PRO A 50 4.00 -4.96 25.33
N VAL A 51 3.23 -5.47 26.29
CA VAL A 51 2.09 -4.74 26.89
C VAL A 51 2.50 -3.40 27.49
N ALA A 52 3.69 -3.31 28.08
CA ALA A 52 4.23 -2.08 28.66
C ALA A 52 4.29 -0.91 27.66
N TYR A 53 4.52 -1.20 26.38
CA TYR A 53 4.71 -0.19 25.33
C TYR A 53 3.45 0.05 24.48
N LYS A 54 2.38 -0.72 24.70
CA LYS A 54 1.11 -0.51 23.99
C LYS A 54 0.48 0.86 24.23
N HIS A 55 0.90 1.57 25.29
CA HIS A 55 0.39 2.90 25.65
C HIS A 55 1.32 4.05 25.22
N ASP A 56 2.48 3.74 24.63
CA ASP A 56 3.43 4.74 24.15
C ASP A 56 2.74 5.73 23.19
N PRO A 57 2.92 7.06 23.38
CA PRO A 57 2.23 8.06 22.58
C PRO A 57 2.61 8.02 21.09
N LYS A 58 3.85 7.68 20.74
CA LYS A 58 4.29 7.56 19.33
C LYS A 58 3.65 6.35 18.66
N LEU A 59 3.56 5.21 19.36
CA LEU A 59 2.86 4.03 18.85
C LEU A 59 1.35 4.26 18.73
N ARG A 60 0.76 4.98 19.68
CA ARG A 60 -0.68 5.34 19.65
C ARG A 60 -0.98 6.27 18.48
N ARG A 61 -0.13 7.27 18.22
CA ARG A 61 -0.22 8.16 17.07
C ARG A 61 -0.10 7.38 15.76
N LEU A 62 0.82 6.44 15.66
CA LEU A 62 1.01 5.59 14.49
C LEU A 62 -0.23 4.72 14.21
N ARG A 63 -0.86 4.14 15.24
CA ARG A 63 -2.15 3.45 15.10
C ARG A 63 -3.29 4.37 14.69
N TYR A 64 -3.36 5.58 15.26
CA TYR A 64 -4.36 6.59 14.88
C TYR A 64 -4.24 6.96 13.40
N LEU A 65 -3.02 7.18 12.91
CA LEU A 65 -2.78 7.46 11.49
C LEU A 65 -3.18 6.27 10.60
N ALA A 66 -2.82 5.05 11.00
CA ALA A 66 -3.08 3.83 10.22
C ALA A 66 -4.55 3.37 10.20
N TYR A 67 -5.29 3.57 11.29
CA TYR A 67 -6.64 3.01 11.47
C TYR A 67 -7.75 4.06 11.38
N ILE A 68 -7.43 5.36 11.41
CA ILE A 68 -8.45 6.41 11.31
C ILE A 68 -8.13 7.31 10.13
N VAL A 69 -6.97 7.97 10.15
CA VAL A 69 -6.67 9.03 9.18
C VAL A 69 -6.49 8.48 7.76
N LEU A 70 -5.66 7.44 7.58
CA LEU A 70 -5.44 6.85 6.26
C LEU A 70 -6.70 6.22 5.66
N PRO A 71 -7.49 5.39 6.38
CA PRO A 71 -8.75 4.88 5.85
C PRO A 71 -9.73 5.97 5.43
N LEU A 72 -9.85 7.06 6.21
CA LEU A 72 -10.70 8.19 5.85
C LEU A 72 -10.20 8.90 4.60
N LEU A 73 -8.89 9.13 4.47
CA LEU A 73 -8.29 9.76 3.30
C LEU A 73 -8.49 8.92 2.03
N VAL A 74 -8.24 7.61 2.12
CA VAL A 74 -8.43 6.66 1.02
C VAL A 74 -9.90 6.61 0.61
N GLY A 75 -10.82 6.47 1.56
CA GLY A 75 -12.25 6.49 1.29
C GLY A 75 -12.69 7.80 0.62
N LEU A 76 -12.31 8.95 1.19
CA LEU A 76 -12.64 10.27 0.61
C LEU A 76 -12.13 10.41 -0.81
N LEU A 77 -10.88 10.01 -1.07
CA LEU A 77 -10.29 10.09 -2.40
C LEU A 77 -11.04 9.21 -3.41
N ILE A 78 -11.35 7.96 -3.06
CA ILE A 78 -12.11 7.05 -3.94
C ILE A 78 -13.51 7.59 -4.18
N GLY A 79 -14.22 8.01 -3.13
CA GLY A 79 -15.55 8.57 -3.28
C GLY A 79 -15.56 9.78 -4.19
N LEU A 80 -14.59 10.69 -4.05
CA LEU A 80 -14.43 11.83 -4.96
C LEU A 80 -14.17 11.38 -6.40
N LEU A 81 -13.24 10.44 -6.62
CA LEU A 81 -12.93 9.94 -7.97
C LEU A 81 -14.13 9.26 -8.64
N LEU A 82 -14.82 8.36 -7.94
CA LEU A 82 -16.03 7.70 -8.45
C LEU A 82 -17.12 8.72 -8.77
N SER A 83 -17.25 9.75 -7.95
CA SER A 83 -18.20 10.82 -8.22
C SER A 83 -17.80 11.66 -9.44
N MET A 84 -16.51 11.93 -9.62
CA MET A 84 -15.97 12.66 -10.77
C MET A 84 -16.11 11.89 -12.09
N ILE A 85 -15.97 10.55 -12.07
CA ILE A 85 -16.15 9.68 -13.25
C ILE A 85 -17.53 9.88 -13.88
N HIS A 86 -18.56 10.15 -13.08
CA HIS A 86 -19.91 10.42 -13.59
C HIS A 86 -20.19 11.92 -13.77
N LEU A 87 -19.62 12.79 -12.94
CA LEU A 87 -19.82 14.23 -13.03
C LEU A 87 -19.26 14.82 -14.32
N VAL A 88 -18.07 14.39 -14.74
CA VAL A 88 -17.37 14.96 -15.90
C VAL A 88 -18.12 14.69 -17.21
N PRO A 89 -18.49 13.43 -17.55
CA PRO A 89 -19.29 13.17 -18.75
C PRO A 89 -20.63 13.89 -18.74
N TRP A 90 -21.30 13.98 -17.59
CA TRP A 90 -22.55 14.72 -17.46
C TRP A 90 -22.37 16.21 -17.74
N PHE A 91 -21.33 16.84 -17.18
CA PHE A 91 -21.06 18.27 -17.38
C PHE A 91 -20.82 18.59 -18.85
N PHE A 92 -20.04 17.76 -19.54
CA PHE A 92 -19.82 17.92 -20.99
C PHE A 92 -21.07 17.63 -21.82
N ALA A 93 -21.90 16.67 -21.42
CA ALA A 93 -23.16 16.39 -22.10
C ALA A 93 -24.14 17.58 -22.02
N GLN A 94 -24.10 18.37 -20.95
CA GLN A 94 -24.92 19.60 -20.83
C GLN A 94 -24.38 20.78 -21.67
N LEU A 95 -23.08 20.80 -21.96
CA LEU A 95 -22.43 21.84 -22.75
C LEU A 95 -22.52 21.60 -24.26
N LEU A 96 -22.68 20.35 -24.67
CA LEU A 96 -22.67 19.95 -26.07
C LEU A 96 -24.10 19.84 -26.64
N PRO A 97 -24.34 20.27 -27.89
CA PRO A 97 -25.55 19.92 -28.63
C PRO A 97 -25.76 18.40 -28.63
N GLU A 98 -27.02 17.94 -28.52
CA GLU A 98 -27.36 16.51 -28.45
C GLU A 98 -26.73 15.67 -29.57
N GLU A 99 -26.62 16.24 -30.78
CA GLU A 99 -26.01 15.57 -31.93
C GLU A 99 -24.51 15.29 -31.74
N LEU A 100 -23.76 16.20 -31.10
CA LEU A 100 -22.35 15.96 -30.79
C LEU A 100 -22.18 14.93 -29.67
N VAL A 101 -23.11 14.90 -28.70
CA VAL A 101 -23.11 13.87 -27.65
C VAL A 101 -23.35 12.48 -28.25
N LYS A 102 -24.31 12.33 -29.17
CA LYS A 102 -24.55 11.06 -29.88
C LYS A 102 -23.34 10.61 -30.68
N ILE A 103 -22.67 11.51 -31.40
CA ILE A 103 -21.44 11.20 -32.15
C ILE A 103 -20.34 10.73 -31.19
N PHE A 104 -20.14 11.43 -30.07
CA PHE A 104 -19.15 11.07 -29.07
C PHE A 104 -19.44 9.70 -28.46
N LEU A 105 -20.69 9.41 -28.06
CA LEU A 105 -21.09 8.12 -27.50
C LEU A 105 -20.96 6.98 -28.51
N ASN A 106 -21.30 7.21 -29.78
CA ASN A 106 -21.10 6.23 -30.85
C ASN A 106 -19.61 5.91 -31.08
N LEU A 107 -18.71 6.87 -30.86
CA LEU A 107 -17.25 6.67 -30.92
C LEU A 107 -16.75 5.73 -29.81
N PHE A 108 -17.41 5.70 -28.66
CA PHE A 108 -17.10 4.78 -27.55
C PHE A 108 -17.82 3.43 -27.64
N ASN A 109 -18.56 3.17 -28.73
CA ASN A 109 -19.19 1.89 -29.02
C ASN A 109 -20.17 1.40 -27.94
N GLU A 110 -20.73 2.33 -27.14
CA GLU A 110 -21.81 2.01 -26.22
C GLU A 110 -23.11 1.91 -27.02
N THR A 111 -23.50 0.67 -27.35
CA THR A 111 -24.67 0.34 -28.18
C THR A 111 -26.02 0.60 -27.51
N LYS A 112 -26.03 1.06 -26.25
CA LYS A 112 -27.25 1.47 -25.58
C LYS A 112 -27.33 3.00 -25.60
N PRO A 113 -28.37 3.60 -26.21
CA PRO A 113 -28.61 5.02 -26.06
C PRO A 113 -28.78 5.28 -24.56
N ILE A 114 -27.79 5.96 -23.98
CA ILE A 114 -27.89 6.48 -22.62
C ILE A 114 -29.08 7.44 -22.66
N GLU A 115 -30.20 7.07 -22.03
CA GLU A 115 -31.27 8.02 -21.76
C GLU A 115 -30.68 9.17 -20.95
N VAL A 116 -30.52 10.33 -21.60
CA VAL A 116 -29.83 11.54 -21.10
C VAL A 116 -30.70 12.28 -20.06
N VAL A 117 -31.30 11.53 -19.13
CA VAL A 117 -31.98 12.09 -17.95
C VAL A 117 -31.33 11.48 -16.73
N TYR A 118 -30.11 11.94 -16.42
CA TYR A 118 -29.47 11.60 -15.16
C TYR A 118 -29.91 12.60 -14.09
N PRO A 119 -30.59 12.18 -12.99
CA PRO A 119 -30.63 12.98 -11.78
C PRO A 119 -29.22 12.99 -11.16
N LEU A 120 -28.41 13.97 -11.58
CA LEU A 120 -27.01 14.14 -11.18
C LEU A 120 -26.79 14.13 -9.66
N PRO A 121 -27.61 14.82 -8.83
CA PRO A 121 -27.33 14.92 -7.40
C PRO A 121 -27.34 13.55 -6.71
N GLU A 122 -28.29 12.69 -7.08
CA GLU A 122 -28.48 11.40 -6.41
C GLU A 122 -27.35 10.43 -6.76
N ARG A 123 -26.97 10.34 -8.05
CA ARG A 123 -25.87 9.43 -8.45
C ARG A 123 -24.53 9.89 -7.90
N PHE A 124 -24.24 11.19 -7.91
CA PHE A 124 -23.03 11.75 -7.33
C PHE A 124 -22.91 11.38 -5.85
N VAL A 125 -23.94 11.70 -5.04
CA VAL A 125 -23.91 11.42 -3.60
C VAL A 125 -23.85 9.91 -3.33
N SER A 126 -24.62 9.12 -4.08
CA SER A 126 -24.66 7.66 -3.89
C SER A 126 -23.30 7.00 -4.18
N ASN A 127 -22.57 7.45 -5.21
CA ASN A 127 -21.25 6.95 -5.57
C ASN A 127 -20.15 7.48 -4.65
N LEU A 128 -20.27 8.74 -4.20
CA LEU A 128 -19.41 9.30 -3.16
C LEU A 128 -19.49 8.44 -1.90
N VAL A 129 -20.72 8.16 -1.44
CA VAL A 129 -20.96 7.38 -0.23
C VAL A 129 -20.47 5.94 -0.39
N LEU A 130 -20.72 5.29 -1.53
CA LEU A 130 -20.21 3.95 -1.81
C LEU A 130 -18.68 3.92 -1.80
N GLY A 131 -18.02 4.83 -2.52
CA GLY A 131 -16.56 4.89 -2.61
C GLY A 131 -15.91 5.18 -1.27
N VAL A 132 -16.48 6.12 -0.51
CA VAL A 132 -16.02 6.44 0.86
C VAL A 132 -16.11 5.22 1.75
N SER A 133 -17.30 4.61 1.85
CA SER A 133 -17.51 3.52 2.79
C SER A 133 -16.72 2.27 2.39
N TYR A 134 -16.71 1.92 1.10
CA TYR A 134 -15.99 0.76 0.59
C TYR A 134 -14.48 0.91 0.77
N GLY A 135 -13.89 2.02 0.29
CA GLY A 135 -12.46 2.28 0.38
C GLY A 135 -11.97 2.38 1.82
N MET A 136 -12.72 3.08 2.67
CA MET A 136 -12.40 3.23 4.09
C MET A 136 -12.42 1.88 4.81
N VAL A 137 -13.47 1.09 4.65
CA VAL A 137 -13.60 -0.21 5.34
C VAL A 137 -12.56 -1.21 4.83
N LEU A 138 -12.33 -1.25 3.51
CA LEU A 138 -11.30 -2.08 2.90
C LEU A 138 -9.91 -1.75 3.45
N CYS A 139 -9.55 -0.46 3.50
CA CYS A 139 -8.29 0.02 4.06
C CYS A 139 -8.20 -0.30 5.57
N LEU A 140 -9.24 -0.01 6.35
CA LEU A 140 -9.24 -0.20 7.81
C LEU A 140 -9.04 -1.66 8.18
N ILE A 141 -9.85 -2.56 7.63
CA ILE A 141 -9.81 -3.98 7.97
C ILE A 141 -8.48 -4.57 7.52
N SER A 142 -8.02 -4.25 6.30
CA SER A 142 -6.71 -4.71 5.82
C SER A 142 -5.57 -4.21 6.73
N SER A 143 -5.60 -2.94 7.15
CA SER A 143 -4.61 -2.39 8.10
C SER A 143 -4.59 -3.17 9.42
N VAL A 144 -5.75 -3.42 10.03
CA VAL A 144 -5.84 -4.13 11.30
C VAL A 144 -5.34 -5.57 11.16
N PHE A 145 -5.84 -6.32 10.18
CA PHE A 145 -5.45 -7.71 9.98
C PHE A 145 -3.96 -7.85 9.64
N SER A 146 -3.48 -7.10 8.66
CA SER A 146 -2.08 -7.21 8.22
C SER A 146 -1.08 -6.73 9.27
N SER A 147 -1.44 -5.74 10.11
CA SER A 147 -0.54 -5.28 11.18
C SER A 147 -0.47 -6.25 12.35
N LEU A 148 -1.53 -7.03 12.59
CA LEU A 148 -1.58 -8.07 13.62
C LEU A 148 -0.91 -9.38 13.19
N ILE A 149 -0.86 -9.68 11.89
CA ILE A 149 -0.40 -10.98 11.38
C ILE A 149 0.95 -10.90 10.65
N ILE A 150 1.17 -9.86 9.84
CA ILE A 150 2.28 -9.82 8.86
C ILE A 150 3.38 -8.87 9.30
N SER A 151 3.10 -7.56 9.28
CA SER A 151 3.94 -6.50 9.85
C SER A 151 3.22 -5.15 9.69
N PHE A 152 3.56 -4.18 10.54
CA PHE A 152 3.01 -2.84 10.44
C PHE A 152 3.32 -2.10 9.11
N PRO A 153 4.57 -2.04 8.60
CA PRO A 153 4.85 -1.34 7.34
C PRO A 153 4.19 -2.01 6.12
N PHE A 154 4.11 -3.35 6.10
CA PHE A 154 3.35 -4.06 5.07
C PHE A 154 1.88 -3.65 5.12
N ALA A 155 1.28 -3.62 6.32
CA ALA A 155 -0.12 -3.27 6.49
C ALA A 155 -0.43 -1.86 5.98
N LEU A 156 0.41 -0.87 6.32
CA LEU A 156 0.26 0.51 5.81
C LEU A 156 0.26 0.55 4.29
N MET A 157 1.23 -0.11 3.66
CA MET A 157 1.36 -0.06 2.20
C MET A 157 0.23 -0.83 1.50
N ALA A 158 -0.05 -2.06 1.93
CA ALA A 158 -1.06 -2.92 1.33
C ALA A 158 -2.47 -2.34 1.50
N SER A 159 -2.79 -1.78 2.67
CA SER A 159 -4.11 -1.22 2.94
C SER A 159 -4.39 0.07 2.18
N VAL A 160 -3.41 0.97 2.06
CA VAL A 160 -3.60 2.24 1.34
C VAL A 160 -3.68 2.00 -0.16
N LEU A 161 -2.72 1.26 -0.73
CA LEU A 161 -2.72 0.98 -2.16
C LEU A 161 -3.84 0.03 -2.55
N GLY A 162 -4.06 -1.04 -1.77
CA GLY A 162 -5.15 -1.98 -2.00
C GLY A 162 -6.49 -1.32 -1.81
N GLY A 163 -6.69 -0.60 -0.70
CA GLY A 163 -7.90 0.17 -0.43
C GLY A 163 -8.23 1.14 -1.56
N PHE A 164 -7.23 1.90 -2.03
CA PHE A 164 -7.39 2.83 -3.15
C PHE A 164 -7.67 2.16 -4.48
N LEU A 165 -6.78 1.28 -4.95
CA LEU A 165 -6.86 0.71 -6.29
C LEU A 165 -8.02 -0.27 -6.39
N VAL A 166 -8.12 -1.23 -5.46
CA VAL A 166 -9.20 -2.22 -5.47
C VAL A 166 -10.55 -1.55 -5.17
N GLY A 167 -10.57 -0.55 -4.28
CA GLY A 167 -11.79 0.21 -3.99
C GLY A 167 -12.29 1.04 -5.15
N LEU A 168 -11.40 1.57 -6.00
CA LEU A 168 -11.79 2.28 -7.22
C LEU A 168 -12.50 1.35 -8.22
N PHE A 169 -11.93 0.18 -8.50
CA PHE A 169 -12.48 -0.77 -9.49
C PHE A 169 -13.67 -1.57 -8.98
N LEU A 170 -13.74 -1.92 -7.70
CA LEU A 170 -14.93 -2.61 -7.16
C LEU A 170 -16.05 -1.63 -6.80
N GLY A 171 -15.72 -0.37 -6.50
CA GLY A 171 -16.70 0.68 -6.19
C GLY A 171 -17.44 1.23 -7.41
N SER A 172 -16.88 1.09 -8.62
CA SER A 172 -17.53 1.52 -9.88
C SER A 172 -18.73 0.65 -10.26
N GLY A 173 -18.79 -0.61 -9.79
CA GLY A 173 -19.87 -1.55 -10.07
C GLY A 173 -19.88 -2.15 -11.48
N LEU A 174 -18.76 -2.07 -12.23
CA LEU A 174 -18.64 -2.61 -13.58
C LEU A 174 -18.13 -4.07 -13.53
N SER A 175 -18.86 -4.99 -14.17
CA SER A 175 -18.65 -6.45 -14.02
C SER A 175 -17.31 -6.97 -14.58
N GLU A 176 -16.78 -6.34 -15.63
CA GLU A 176 -15.46 -6.68 -16.19
C GLU A 176 -14.29 -6.10 -15.36
N GLU A 177 -14.56 -5.14 -14.46
CA GLU A 177 -13.53 -4.48 -13.64
C GLU A 177 -13.07 -5.31 -12.44
N ASN A 178 -13.76 -6.40 -12.12
CA ASN A 178 -13.34 -7.32 -11.06
C ASN A 178 -11.94 -7.90 -11.33
N ALA A 179 -11.59 -8.14 -12.60
CA ALA A 179 -10.29 -8.64 -12.99
C ALA A 179 -9.17 -7.62 -12.74
N TRP A 180 -9.42 -6.36 -13.12
CA TRP A 180 -8.52 -5.25 -12.85
C TRP A 180 -8.35 -5.01 -11.37
N ALA A 181 -9.43 -5.07 -10.59
CA ALA A 181 -9.36 -4.99 -9.13
C ALA A 181 -8.41 -6.06 -8.55
N ILE A 182 -8.50 -7.32 -9.01
CA ILE A 182 -7.59 -8.39 -8.59
C ILE A 182 -6.15 -8.09 -9.00
N ILE A 183 -5.90 -7.67 -10.24
CA ILE A 183 -4.57 -7.36 -10.77
C ILE A 183 -3.91 -6.20 -10.01
N PHE A 184 -4.65 -5.12 -9.76
CA PHE A 184 -4.15 -4.02 -8.96
C PHE A 184 -3.99 -4.39 -7.47
N GLY A 185 -4.83 -5.29 -6.96
CA GLY A 185 -4.65 -5.91 -5.65
C GLY A 185 -3.33 -6.67 -5.56
N ILE A 186 -3.00 -7.47 -6.58
CA ILE A 186 -1.70 -8.16 -6.69
C ILE A 186 -0.57 -7.15 -6.68
N PHE A 187 -0.66 -6.08 -7.47
CA PHE A 187 0.35 -5.02 -7.47
C PHE A 187 0.53 -4.37 -6.10
N ALA A 188 -0.57 -3.96 -5.45
CA ALA A 188 -0.54 -3.32 -4.13
C ALA A 188 0.14 -4.21 -3.07
N ILE A 189 -0.22 -5.48 -3.02
CA ILE A 189 0.35 -6.46 -2.08
C ILE A 189 1.81 -6.76 -2.44
N SER A 190 2.16 -6.80 -3.74
CA SER A 190 3.54 -7.00 -4.20
C SER A 190 4.45 -5.83 -3.83
N MET A 191 3.93 -4.62 -3.93
CA MET A 191 4.60 -3.39 -3.51
C MET A 191 4.82 -3.40 -1.99
N ALA A 192 3.79 -3.71 -1.20
CA ALA A 192 3.90 -3.90 0.26
C ALA A 192 4.89 -5.01 0.63
N GLY A 193 4.91 -6.09 -0.15
CA GLY A 193 5.87 -7.18 -0.06
C GLY A 193 7.32 -6.74 -0.30
N SER A 194 7.55 -5.88 -1.29
CA SER A 194 8.86 -5.28 -1.57
C SER A 194 9.35 -4.38 -0.43
N VAL A 195 8.42 -3.67 0.23
CA VAL A 195 8.67 -2.85 1.42
C VAL A 195 9.14 -3.72 2.59
N ILE A 196 8.35 -4.72 3.02
CA ILE A 196 8.73 -5.56 4.18
C ILE A 196 10.04 -6.34 3.95
N THR A 197 10.26 -6.85 2.74
CA THR A 197 11.49 -7.57 2.39
C THR A 197 12.72 -6.67 2.32
N HIS A 198 12.53 -5.35 2.26
CA HIS A 198 13.61 -4.37 2.40
C HIS A 198 14.03 -4.14 3.85
N TYR A 199 13.03 -4.02 4.73
CA TYR A 199 13.25 -3.69 6.13
C TYR A 199 13.82 -4.85 6.94
N HIS A 200 13.61 -6.07 6.45
CA HIS A 200 14.29 -7.23 6.98
C HIS A 200 15.76 -7.22 6.51
N GLN A 201 16.58 -6.38 7.15
CA GLN A 201 18.03 -6.40 7.06
C GLN A 201 18.54 -7.66 7.75
N GLU A 202 18.60 -8.75 7.00
CA GLU A 202 19.61 -9.74 7.32
C GLU A 202 20.96 -9.19 6.89
N SER A 203 21.82 -8.92 7.87
CA SER A 203 23.12 -8.27 7.74
C SER A 203 24.12 -8.97 6.81
N ASN A 204 23.78 -10.15 6.28
CA ASN A 204 24.57 -10.85 5.29
C ASN A 204 24.00 -10.59 3.90
N GLN A 205 24.82 -10.04 3.00
CA GLN A 205 24.57 -10.05 1.57
C GLN A 205 24.40 -11.50 1.11
N ARG A 206 23.17 -11.98 1.11
CA ARG A 206 22.87 -13.36 0.74
C ARG A 206 23.16 -13.54 -0.74
N SER A 207 23.90 -14.59 -1.05
CA SER A 207 24.24 -14.96 -2.42
C SER A 207 22.99 -15.07 -3.30
N PHE A 208 23.16 -14.78 -4.59
CA PHE A 208 22.08 -14.87 -5.58
C PHE A 208 21.36 -16.23 -5.53
N SER A 209 22.10 -17.33 -5.33
CA SER A 209 21.56 -18.68 -5.19
C SER A 209 20.57 -18.83 -4.04
N TRP A 210 20.83 -18.19 -2.89
CA TRP A 210 19.91 -18.23 -1.76
C TRP A 210 18.63 -17.43 -2.06
N GLN A 211 18.76 -16.30 -2.74
CA GLN A 211 17.60 -15.50 -3.16
C GLN A 211 16.73 -16.28 -4.15
N MET A 212 17.33 -16.98 -5.11
CA MET A 212 16.63 -17.85 -6.05
C MET A 212 15.99 -19.05 -5.34
N GLY A 213 16.70 -19.68 -4.40
CA GLY A 213 16.16 -20.79 -3.59
C GLY A 213 14.93 -20.36 -2.78
N SER A 214 14.99 -19.19 -2.12
CA SER A 214 13.84 -18.63 -1.41
C SER A 214 12.66 -18.32 -2.35
N PHE A 215 12.93 -17.90 -3.60
CA PHE A 215 11.89 -17.66 -4.59
C PHE A 215 11.21 -18.96 -5.02
N LEU A 216 11.99 -20.00 -5.33
CA LEU A 216 11.48 -21.32 -5.73
C LEU A 216 10.68 -21.97 -4.60
N ILE A 217 11.21 -21.96 -3.37
CA ILE A 217 10.50 -22.50 -2.20
C ILE A 217 9.23 -21.70 -1.92
N GLY A 218 9.29 -20.36 -1.97
CA GLY A 218 8.13 -19.50 -1.80
C GLY A 218 7.05 -19.74 -2.85
N THR A 219 7.44 -19.94 -4.11
CA THR A 219 6.52 -20.24 -5.21
C THR A 219 5.87 -21.61 -5.01
N GLY A 220 6.67 -22.64 -4.73
CA GLY A 220 6.18 -24.01 -4.52
C GLY A 220 5.26 -24.11 -3.31
N LEU A 221 5.68 -23.62 -2.14
CA LEU A 221 4.85 -23.57 -0.94
C LEU A 221 3.63 -22.68 -1.13
N GLY A 222 3.77 -21.57 -1.87
CA GLY A 222 2.68 -20.68 -2.22
C GLY A 222 1.58 -21.40 -2.97
N ILE A 223 1.91 -22.10 -4.05
CA ILE A 223 0.93 -22.86 -4.85
C ILE A 223 0.27 -23.95 -4.00
N VAL A 224 1.06 -24.75 -3.27
CA VAL A 224 0.52 -25.84 -2.44
C VAL A 224 -0.40 -25.31 -1.35
N SER A 225 0.04 -24.28 -0.62
CA SER A 225 -0.78 -23.68 0.44
C SER A 225 -2.00 -22.97 -0.12
N ALA A 226 -1.92 -22.31 -1.28
CA ALA A 226 -3.08 -21.72 -1.95
C ALA A 226 -4.14 -22.77 -2.28
N ILE A 227 -3.73 -23.92 -2.83
CA ILE A 227 -4.64 -25.03 -3.14
C ILE A 227 -5.25 -25.58 -1.85
N VAL A 228 -4.43 -25.88 -0.83
CA VAL A 228 -4.91 -26.45 0.43
C VAL A 228 -5.85 -25.49 1.16
N VAL A 229 -5.47 -24.22 1.28
CA VAL A 229 -6.29 -23.18 1.91
C VAL A 229 -7.55 -22.94 1.10
N GLY A 230 -7.45 -22.88 -0.23
CA GLY A 230 -8.60 -22.77 -1.13
C GLY A 230 -9.59 -23.92 -0.94
N ILE A 231 -9.12 -25.16 -0.87
CA ILE A 231 -9.96 -26.35 -0.60
C ILE A 231 -10.60 -26.25 0.79
N ILE A 232 -9.85 -25.90 1.83
CA ILE A 232 -10.38 -25.76 3.19
C ILE A 232 -11.42 -24.65 3.25
N MET A 233 -11.14 -23.48 2.66
CA MET A 233 -12.09 -22.37 2.60
C MET A 233 -13.34 -22.74 1.81
N LEU A 234 -13.20 -23.44 0.69
CA LEU A 234 -14.33 -23.95 -0.09
C LEU A 234 -15.14 -24.94 0.73
N ALA A 235 -14.50 -25.89 1.41
CA ALA A 235 -15.17 -26.89 2.25
C ALA A 235 -15.92 -26.24 3.43
N ILE A 236 -15.30 -25.31 4.16
CA ILE A 236 -15.95 -24.58 5.25
C ILE A 236 -17.10 -23.74 4.71
N THR A 237 -16.92 -23.10 3.56
CA THR A 237 -17.96 -22.33 2.89
C THR A 237 -19.15 -23.19 2.48
N LEU A 238 -18.91 -24.33 1.87
CA LEU A 238 -19.98 -25.26 1.46
C LEU A 238 -20.67 -25.90 2.68
N LEU A 239 -19.93 -26.25 3.73
CA LEU A 239 -20.52 -26.90 4.91
C LEU A 239 -21.21 -25.89 5.82
N VAL A 240 -20.48 -24.91 6.33
CA VAL A 240 -20.99 -23.94 7.32
C VAL A 240 -21.81 -22.87 6.63
N GLY A 241 -21.27 -22.30 5.56
CA GLY A 241 -21.93 -21.25 4.81
C GLY A 241 -23.28 -21.70 4.24
N ALA A 242 -23.32 -22.84 3.54
CA ALA A 242 -24.59 -23.32 2.97
C ALA A 242 -25.60 -23.69 4.07
N SER A 243 -25.16 -24.29 5.18
CA SER A 243 -26.05 -24.64 6.30
C SER A 243 -26.67 -23.38 6.92
N VAL A 244 -25.85 -22.37 7.22
CA VAL A 244 -26.35 -21.12 7.82
C VAL A 244 -27.18 -20.33 6.81
N GLY A 245 -26.72 -20.24 5.56
CA GLY A 245 -27.48 -19.59 4.49
C GLY A 245 -28.85 -20.25 4.28
N TRP A 246 -28.96 -21.57 4.43
CA TRP A 246 -30.20 -22.30 4.21
C TRP A 246 -31.16 -22.04 5.37
N LEU A 247 -30.62 -21.99 6.59
CA LEU A 247 -31.38 -21.57 7.76
C LEU A 247 -31.90 -20.14 7.59
N ILE A 248 -31.07 -19.21 7.09
CA ILE A 248 -31.50 -17.83 6.83
C ILE A 248 -32.56 -17.78 5.73
N ALA A 249 -32.36 -18.48 4.61
CA ALA A 249 -33.30 -18.51 3.49
C ALA A 249 -34.65 -19.16 3.87
N SER A 250 -34.65 -20.10 4.83
CA SER A 250 -35.89 -20.67 5.35
C SER A 250 -36.64 -19.72 6.28
N LEU A 251 -35.92 -18.87 7.03
CA LEU A 251 -36.52 -17.81 7.85
C LEU A 251 -36.98 -16.60 7.02
N PHE A 252 -36.29 -16.31 5.91
CA PHE A 252 -36.53 -15.15 5.05
C PHE A 252 -36.60 -15.56 3.57
N PRO A 253 -37.76 -16.05 3.10
CA PRO A 253 -37.92 -16.57 1.73
C PRO A 253 -37.58 -15.56 0.63
N GLU A 254 -37.75 -14.26 0.91
CA GLU A 254 -37.40 -13.15 0.00
C GLU A 254 -35.91 -13.11 -0.34
N MET A 255 -35.05 -13.68 0.51
CA MET A 255 -33.59 -13.68 0.34
C MET A 255 -33.06 -14.91 -0.41
N LYS A 256 -33.93 -15.79 -0.92
CA LYS A 256 -33.53 -17.04 -1.56
C LYS A 256 -32.68 -16.83 -2.82
N GLY A 257 -32.83 -15.69 -3.51
CA GLY A 257 -32.06 -15.35 -4.71
C GLY A 257 -30.57 -15.07 -4.45
N ASP A 258 -30.22 -14.66 -3.24
CA ASP A 258 -28.85 -14.26 -2.86
C ASP A 258 -28.16 -15.29 -1.96
N PHE A 259 -28.77 -16.46 -1.79
CA PHE A 259 -28.33 -17.54 -0.88
C PHE A 259 -26.85 -17.89 -1.04
N GLU A 260 -26.37 -18.03 -2.27
CA GLU A 260 -24.99 -18.43 -2.55
C GLU A 260 -23.98 -17.40 -2.04
N SER A 261 -24.31 -16.10 -2.17
CA SER A 261 -23.45 -15.01 -1.69
C SER A 261 -23.35 -15.02 -0.16
N TYR A 262 -24.45 -15.31 0.55
CA TYR A 262 -24.45 -15.39 2.01
C TYR A 262 -23.63 -16.55 2.54
N ALA A 263 -23.82 -17.72 1.93
CA ALA A 263 -23.06 -18.90 2.28
C ALA A 263 -21.56 -18.64 2.16
N GLN A 264 -21.14 -18.01 1.06
CA GLN A 264 -19.75 -17.63 0.84
C GLN A 264 -19.21 -16.69 1.92
N ILE A 265 -19.94 -15.63 2.24
CA ILE A 265 -19.45 -14.62 3.17
C ILE A 265 -19.37 -15.15 4.60
N ILE A 266 -20.39 -15.89 5.05
CA ILE A 266 -20.42 -16.47 6.39
C ILE A 266 -19.31 -17.53 6.52
N GLY A 267 -19.16 -18.38 5.50
CA GLY A 267 -18.09 -19.37 5.42
C GLY A 267 -16.70 -18.74 5.53
N MET A 268 -16.46 -17.66 4.79
CA MET A 268 -15.22 -16.89 4.87
C MET A 268 -15.00 -16.35 6.28
N ALA A 269 -15.98 -15.67 6.88
CA ALA A 269 -15.84 -15.08 8.22
C ALA A 269 -15.53 -16.13 9.30
N VAL A 270 -16.17 -17.30 9.25
CA VAL A 270 -15.88 -18.40 10.16
C VAL A 270 -14.45 -18.89 9.99
N THR A 271 -14.01 -19.05 8.73
CA THR A 271 -12.61 -19.43 8.42
C THR A 271 -11.63 -18.42 9.04
N VAL A 272 -11.94 -17.12 8.97
CA VAL A 272 -11.13 -16.06 9.61
C VAL A 272 -10.99 -16.27 11.09
N GLY A 273 -12.11 -16.42 11.79
CA GLY A 273 -12.10 -16.53 13.23
C GLY A 273 -11.37 -17.81 13.67
N LEU A 274 -11.56 -18.92 12.94
CA LEU A 274 -10.82 -20.15 13.18
C LEU A 274 -9.31 -19.93 13.02
N PHE A 275 -8.89 -19.28 11.93
CA PHE A 275 -7.47 -19.01 11.68
C PHE A 275 -6.86 -18.09 12.74
N LEU A 276 -7.50 -16.95 13.01
CA LEU A 276 -7.03 -15.98 14.00
C LEU A 276 -6.95 -16.59 15.40
N GLY A 277 -7.99 -17.29 15.84
CA GLY A 277 -7.99 -17.89 17.17
C GLY A 277 -6.97 -19.02 17.30
N GLY A 278 -6.76 -19.80 16.24
CA GLY A 278 -5.70 -20.81 16.18
C GLY A 278 -4.31 -20.19 16.26
N TYR A 279 -4.06 -19.16 15.45
CA TYR A 279 -2.76 -18.49 15.34
C TYR A 279 -2.40 -17.72 16.62
N LEU A 280 -3.29 -16.87 17.13
CA LEU A 280 -2.99 -15.97 18.24
C LEU A 280 -2.93 -16.66 19.60
N LYS A 281 -3.68 -17.76 19.78
CA LYS A 281 -3.83 -18.41 21.09
C LYS A 281 -3.21 -19.78 21.16
N ASN A 282 -2.81 -20.38 20.03
CA ASN A 282 -2.23 -21.73 19.96
C ASN A 282 -3.12 -22.82 20.61
N HIS A 283 -4.42 -22.55 20.78
CA HIS A 283 -5.41 -23.45 21.38
C HIS A 283 -6.62 -23.57 20.45
N TRP A 284 -6.97 -24.80 20.06
CA TRP A 284 -8.09 -25.06 19.15
C TRP A 284 -9.45 -24.58 19.68
N ARG A 285 -9.63 -24.54 21.01
CA ARG A 285 -10.87 -24.03 21.62
C ARG A 285 -11.06 -22.54 21.35
N ASP A 286 -9.97 -21.78 21.38
CA ASP A 286 -10.04 -20.35 21.11
C ASP A 286 -10.24 -20.11 19.61
N ALA A 287 -9.63 -20.92 18.74
CA ALA A 287 -9.96 -20.96 17.31
C ALA A 287 -11.48 -21.06 17.08
N VAL A 288 -12.14 -22.05 17.71
CA VAL A 288 -13.59 -22.23 17.58
C VAL A 288 -14.37 -21.04 18.12
N LYS A 289 -14.00 -20.49 19.29
CA LYS A 289 -14.67 -19.29 19.85
C LYS A 289 -14.58 -18.10 18.91
N TRP A 290 -13.40 -17.84 18.36
CA TRP A 290 -13.19 -16.75 17.41
C TRP A 290 -13.93 -17.01 16.09
N GLY A 291 -13.91 -18.25 15.58
CA GLY A 291 -14.69 -18.69 14.42
C GLY A 291 -16.18 -18.41 14.57
N LEU A 292 -16.76 -18.82 15.70
CA LEU A 292 -18.16 -18.56 16.03
C LEU A 292 -18.43 -17.06 16.20
N LEU A 293 -17.57 -16.33 16.90
CA LEU A 293 -17.74 -14.88 17.11
C LEU A 293 -17.78 -14.13 15.78
N PHE A 294 -16.81 -14.37 14.89
CA PHE A 294 -16.75 -13.72 13.58
C PHE A 294 -17.90 -14.17 12.67
N GLY A 295 -18.23 -15.47 12.66
CA GLY A 295 -19.38 -16.00 11.93
C GLY A 295 -20.70 -15.37 12.37
N CYS A 296 -20.95 -15.29 13.67
CA CYS A 296 -22.14 -14.64 14.21
C CYS A 296 -22.16 -13.14 13.88
N LEU A 297 -21.04 -12.43 14.05
CA LEU A 297 -20.96 -11.00 13.78
C LEU A 297 -21.22 -10.68 12.31
N ILE A 298 -20.64 -11.44 11.36
CA ILE A 298 -20.91 -11.23 9.94
C ILE A 298 -22.35 -11.60 9.58
N THR A 299 -22.90 -12.64 10.22
CA THR A 299 -24.28 -13.07 9.97
C THR A 299 -25.25 -12.00 10.42
N VAL A 300 -25.06 -11.42 11.61
CA VAL A 300 -25.85 -10.30 12.11
C VAL A 300 -25.70 -9.07 11.21
N LEU A 301 -24.47 -8.76 10.80
CA LEU A 301 -24.20 -7.66 9.87
C LEU A 301 -24.96 -7.87 8.54
N MET A 302 -24.92 -9.07 7.99
CA MET A 302 -25.64 -9.40 6.75
C MET A 302 -27.14 -9.31 6.93
N LEU A 303 -27.71 -9.93 7.96
CA LEU A 303 -29.15 -9.86 8.24
C LEU A 303 -29.62 -8.40 8.37
N LEU A 304 -28.86 -7.57 9.09
CA LEU A 304 -29.16 -6.15 9.24
C LEU A 304 -29.08 -5.43 7.89
N ILE A 305 -28.01 -5.68 7.14
CA ILE A 305 -27.79 -4.98 5.88
C ILE A 305 -28.85 -5.38 4.88
N LEU A 306 -29.13 -6.66 4.69
CA LEU A 306 -30.04 -7.13 3.66
C LEU A 306 -31.48 -6.88 4.01
N GLY A 307 -31.87 -7.07 5.27
CA GLY A 307 -33.23 -6.75 5.71
C GLY A 307 -33.56 -5.28 5.49
N ILE A 308 -32.58 -4.39 5.65
CA ILE A 308 -32.73 -2.96 5.40
C ILE A 308 -32.56 -2.63 3.91
N VAL A 309 -31.57 -3.21 3.23
CA VAL A 309 -31.16 -2.88 1.84
C VAL A 309 -32.07 -3.46 0.78
N SER A 310 -32.62 -4.66 0.98
CA SER A 310 -33.49 -5.31 0.00
C SER A 310 -34.78 -4.51 -0.21
N GLN A 311 -35.28 -3.87 0.84
CA GLN A 311 -36.49 -3.05 0.82
C GLN A 311 -36.25 -1.61 0.34
N MET A 312 -34.99 -1.18 0.24
CA MET A 312 -34.63 0.19 -0.17
C MET A 312 -34.41 0.32 -1.68
N GLU A 313 -34.86 1.46 -2.22
CA GLU A 313 -34.59 1.85 -3.60
C GLU A 313 -33.08 1.86 -3.90
N PRO A 314 -32.67 1.41 -5.11
CA PRO A 314 -31.28 1.12 -5.48
C PRO A 314 -30.31 2.30 -5.40
N HIS A 315 -30.81 3.54 -5.38
CA HIS A 315 -30.01 4.76 -5.38
C HIS A 315 -29.99 5.50 -4.04
N THR A 316 -30.63 4.97 -3.00
CA THR A 316 -30.55 5.56 -1.67
C THR A 316 -29.11 5.53 -1.15
N TRP A 317 -28.64 6.64 -0.60
CA TRP A 317 -27.29 6.75 -0.04
C TRP A 317 -27.06 5.73 1.09
N ILE A 318 -28.10 5.38 1.86
CA ILE A 318 -28.04 4.37 2.92
C ILE A 318 -27.71 3.00 2.34
N LYS A 319 -28.37 2.60 1.25
CA LYS A 319 -28.11 1.33 0.57
C LYS A 319 -26.68 1.24 0.07
N ARG A 320 -26.16 2.32 -0.53
CA ARG A 320 -24.76 2.42 -0.98
C ARG A 320 -23.76 2.40 0.17
N LEU A 321 -24.06 3.08 1.28
CA LEU A 321 -23.25 3.05 2.50
C LEU A 321 -23.10 1.62 3.01
N LEU A 322 -24.23 0.93 3.23
CA LEU A 322 -24.27 -0.43 3.74
C LEU A 322 -23.61 -1.40 2.77
N SER A 323 -23.87 -1.27 1.46
CA SER A 323 -23.20 -2.08 0.42
C SER A 323 -21.67 -1.90 0.46
N GLY A 324 -21.18 -0.66 0.60
CA GLY A 324 -19.76 -0.41 0.68
C GLY A 324 -19.12 -0.96 1.95
N ILE A 325 -19.79 -0.85 3.10
CA ILE A 325 -19.33 -1.46 4.36
C ILE A 325 -19.24 -2.99 4.21
N THR A 326 -20.28 -3.61 3.66
CA THR A 326 -20.31 -5.06 3.43
C THR A 326 -19.22 -5.51 2.48
N GLY A 327 -19.21 -4.95 1.26
CA GLY A 327 -18.27 -5.34 0.21
C GLY A 327 -16.83 -5.12 0.65
N GLY A 328 -16.54 -3.96 1.27
CA GLY A 328 -15.23 -3.66 1.81
C GLY A 328 -14.82 -4.65 2.90
N THR A 329 -15.73 -5.02 3.81
CA THR A 329 -15.46 -5.99 4.89
C THR A 329 -15.15 -7.36 4.34
N VAL A 330 -16.00 -7.89 3.46
CA VAL A 330 -15.86 -9.22 2.88
C VAL A 330 -14.56 -9.33 2.11
N ASN A 331 -14.30 -8.39 1.22
CA ASN A 331 -13.14 -8.44 0.35
C ASN A 331 -11.84 -8.25 1.15
N ALA A 332 -11.78 -7.28 2.08
CA ALA A 332 -10.61 -7.09 2.94
C ALA A 332 -10.25 -8.36 3.71
N THR A 333 -11.27 -8.98 4.28
CA THR A 333 -11.16 -10.17 5.11
C THR A 333 -10.71 -11.38 4.29
N ALA A 334 -11.31 -11.58 3.11
CA ALA A 334 -10.95 -12.66 2.20
C ALA A 334 -9.51 -12.51 1.69
N PHE A 335 -9.14 -11.32 1.19
CA PHE A 335 -7.77 -11.04 0.73
C PHE A 335 -6.75 -11.22 1.84
N ALA A 336 -7.04 -10.75 3.06
CA ALA A 336 -6.13 -10.86 4.19
C ALA A 336 -5.82 -12.32 4.54
N ILE A 337 -6.82 -13.22 4.52
CA ILE A 337 -6.60 -14.65 4.82
C ILE A 337 -5.85 -15.36 3.72
N LEU A 338 -6.33 -15.19 2.49
CA LEU A 338 -5.74 -15.85 1.35
C LEU A 338 -4.26 -15.45 1.19
N PHE A 339 -3.91 -14.26 1.68
CA PHE A 339 -2.52 -13.85 1.82
C PHE A 339 -1.85 -14.45 3.07
N ALA A 340 -2.45 -14.30 4.25
CA ALA A 340 -1.81 -14.58 5.53
C ALA A 340 -1.44 -16.06 5.74
N VAL A 341 -2.30 -17.00 5.32
CA VAL A 341 -2.05 -18.42 5.57
C VAL A 341 -0.85 -18.93 4.75
N PRO A 342 -0.78 -18.71 3.43
CA PRO A 342 0.41 -19.04 2.63
C PRO A 342 1.65 -18.29 3.11
N TYR A 343 1.51 -17.02 3.48
CA TYR A 343 2.59 -16.19 3.99
C TYR A 343 3.23 -16.81 5.24
N LEU A 344 2.43 -17.10 6.27
CA LEU A 344 2.93 -17.63 7.53
C LEU A 344 3.53 -19.02 7.37
N LEU A 345 2.95 -19.86 6.51
CA LEU A 345 3.48 -21.20 6.23
C LEU A 345 4.85 -21.11 5.58
N ALA A 346 4.99 -20.36 4.49
CA ALA A 346 6.26 -20.24 3.77
C ALA A 346 7.31 -19.43 4.55
N GLN A 347 6.89 -18.45 5.35
CA GLN A 347 7.79 -17.74 6.27
C GLN A 347 8.39 -18.69 7.30
N ARG A 348 7.59 -19.61 7.86
CA ARG A 348 8.07 -20.57 8.86
C ARG A 348 9.07 -21.58 8.30
N PHE A 349 8.91 -22.00 7.04
CA PHE A 349 9.76 -23.02 6.43
C PHE A 349 10.99 -22.48 5.71
N ALA A 350 10.95 -21.24 5.22
CA ALA A 350 12.02 -20.70 4.38
C ALA A 350 12.46 -19.30 4.79
N SER A 351 11.66 -18.27 4.49
CA SER A 351 12.04 -16.88 4.76
C SER A 351 10.86 -15.93 4.60
N ILE A 352 11.01 -14.68 5.06
CA ILE A 352 10.02 -13.62 4.84
C ILE A 352 9.76 -13.40 3.34
N ARG A 353 10.79 -13.46 2.49
CA ARG A 353 10.62 -13.32 1.03
C ARG A 353 9.78 -14.46 0.46
N ALA A 354 10.05 -15.70 0.88
CA ALA A 354 9.26 -16.86 0.49
C ALA A 354 7.79 -16.71 0.95
N GLY A 355 7.59 -16.25 2.20
CA GLY A 355 6.29 -15.89 2.76
C GLY A 355 5.54 -14.89 1.88
N VAL A 356 6.16 -13.76 1.55
CA VAL A 356 5.53 -12.72 0.72
C VAL A 356 5.10 -13.27 -0.64
N ILE A 357 5.99 -14.00 -1.33
CA ILE A 357 5.69 -14.59 -2.64
C ILE A 357 4.52 -15.58 -2.52
N ALA A 358 4.56 -16.45 -1.49
CA ALA A 358 3.50 -17.40 -1.23
C ALA A 358 2.15 -16.71 -0.96
N GLY A 359 2.13 -15.64 -0.15
CA GLY A 359 0.94 -14.85 0.14
C GLY A 359 0.35 -14.18 -1.10
N ILE A 360 1.20 -13.62 -1.98
CA ILE A 360 0.74 -12.98 -3.22
C ILE A 360 0.12 -14.02 -4.17
N LEU A 361 0.82 -15.15 -4.37
CA LEU A 361 0.32 -16.22 -5.23
C LEU A 361 -0.93 -16.88 -4.65
N GLY A 362 -1.02 -17.00 -3.32
CA GLY A 362 -2.19 -17.57 -2.66
C GLY A 362 -3.43 -16.70 -2.73
N SER A 363 -3.28 -15.39 -2.52
CA SER A 363 -4.38 -14.43 -2.67
C SER A 363 -4.71 -14.19 -4.14
N GLY A 364 -3.82 -13.55 -4.88
CA GLY A 364 -4.07 -13.17 -6.27
C GLY A 364 -4.20 -14.36 -7.23
N GLY A 365 -3.36 -15.38 -7.05
CA GLY A 365 -3.37 -16.56 -7.93
C GLY A 365 -4.63 -17.40 -7.78
N LEU A 366 -5.20 -17.51 -6.57
CA LEU A 366 -6.49 -18.21 -6.39
C LEU A 366 -7.61 -17.48 -7.14
N TYR A 367 -7.72 -16.15 -7.00
CA TYR A 367 -8.74 -15.37 -7.70
C TYR A 367 -8.60 -15.46 -9.22
N LEU A 368 -7.37 -15.31 -9.74
CA LEU A 368 -7.10 -15.45 -11.17
C LEU A 368 -7.36 -16.88 -11.67
N GLY A 369 -7.06 -17.89 -10.85
CA GLY A 369 -7.34 -19.30 -11.15
C GLY A 369 -8.85 -19.58 -11.25
N VAL A 370 -9.63 -19.11 -10.28
CA VAL A 370 -11.10 -19.20 -10.31
C VAL A 370 -11.66 -18.47 -11.55
N MET A 371 -11.13 -17.29 -11.84
CA MET A 371 -11.54 -16.53 -13.03
C MET A 371 -11.25 -17.29 -14.33
N LEU A 372 -10.09 -17.93 -14.44
CA LEU A 372 -9.72 -18.77 -15.58
C LEU A 372 -10.64 -19.99 -15.70
N MET A 373 -10.97 -20.65 -14.58
CA MET A 373 -11.90 -21.78 -14.54
C MET A 373 -13.33 -21.38 -14.94
N ALA A 374 -13.73 -20.14 -14.65
CA ALA A 374 -15.01 -19.56 -15.06
C ALA A 374 -15.05 -19.14 -16.54
N GLY A 375 -14.06 -19.55 -17.36
CA GLY A 375 -13.99 -19.21 -18.78
C GLY A 375 -13.29 -17.88 -19.07
N GLY A 376 -12.65 -17.26 -18.07
CA GLY A 376 -11.82 -16.07 -18.27
C GLY A 376 -10.61 -16.33 -19.17
N SER A 377 -10.08 -15.28 -19.79
CA SER A 377 -8.92 -15.40 -20.67
C SER A 377 -7.60 -15.59 -19.90
N ILE A 378 -6.66 -16.37 -20.48
CA ILE A 378 -5.30 -16.54 -19.96
C ILE A 378 -4.53 -15.22 -19.84
N TYR A 379 -4.93 -14.18 -20.60
CA TYR A 379 -4.32 -12.85 -20.49
C TYR A 379 -4.39 -12.27 -19.08
N TRP A 380 -5.43 -12.59 -18.29
CA TRP A 380 -5.54 -12.12 -16.90
C TRP A 380 -4.43 -12.68 -16.01
N LEU A 381 -3.99 -13.91 -16.25
CA LEU A 381 -2.85 -14.50 -15.55
C LEU A 381 -1.54 -13.78 -15.93
N LEU A 382 -1.35 -13.49 -17.22
CA LEU A 382 -0.17 -12.77 -17.70
C LEU A 382 -0.10 -11.34 -17.12
N TRP A 383 -1.22 -10.63 -17.09
CA TRP A 383 -1.31 -9.32 -16.44
C TRP A 383 -1.06 -9.40 -14.94
N GLY A 384 -1.61 -10.40 -14.25
CA GLY A 384 -1.33 -10.64 -12.84
C GLY A 384 0.16 -10.85 -12.56
N LEU A 385 0.84 -11.66 -13.38
CA LEU A 385 2.29 -11.88 -13.27
C LEU A 385 3.09 -10.61 -13.56
N LEU A 386 2.70 -9.84 -14.57
CA LEU A 386 3.35 -8.56 -14.88
C LEU A 386 3.22 -7.59 -13.71
N PHE A 387 2.03 -7.43 -13.13
CA PHE A 387 1.77 -6.52 -12.01
C PHE A 387 2.41 -7.00 -10.71
N PHE A 388 2.55 -8.31 -10.52
CA PHE A 388 3.39 -8.87 -9.47
C PHE A 388 4.85 -8.43 -9.62
N VAL A 389 5.44 -8.62 -10.80
CA VAL A 389 6.83 -8.23 -11.07
C VAL A 389 7.01 -6.72 -10.93
N LEU A 390 6.09 -5.91 -11.46
CA LEU A 390 6.11 -4.45 -11.35
C LEU A 390 6.05 -4.02 -9.88
N GLY A 391 5.09 -4.49 -9.10
CA GLY A 391 4.97 -4.13 -7.69
C GLY A 391 6.20 -4.56 -6.88
N PHE A 392 6.71 -5.77 -7.11
CA PHE A 392 7.87 -6.28 -6.38
C PHE A 392 9.17 -5.55 -6.74
N SER A 393 9.31 -5.11 -8.00
CA SER A 393 10.48 -4.40 -8.55
C SER A 393 10.44 -2.87 -8.37
N GLN A 394 9.54 -2.33 -7.55
CA GLN A 394 9.38 -0.88 -7.34
C GLN A 394 10.69 -0.11 -7.13
N LYS A 395 11.68 -0.67 -6.42
CA LYS A 395 12.95 -0.01 -6.13
C LYS A 395 13.80 0.30 -7.36
N TYR A 396 13.51 -0.33 -8.50
CA TYR A 396 14.23 -0.13 -9.74
C TYR A 396 13.57 0.92 -10.64
N TRP A 397 12.24 0.89 -10.77
CA TRP A 397 11.53 1.80 -11.66
C TRP A 397 11.02 3.07 -10.97
N LEU A 398 10.73 3.02 -9.66
CA LEU A 398 10.26 4.19 -8.91
C LEU A 398 11.27 5.35 -8.96
N PRO A 399 12.59 5.12 -8.78
CA PRO A 399 13.58 6.20 -8.94
C PRO A 399 13.61 6.82 -10.33
N ILE A 400 13.37 6.02 -11.37
CA ILE A 400 13.31 6.48 -12.77
C ILE A 400 12.06 7.35 -12.98
N LEU A 401 10.92 6.90 -12.47
CA LEU A 401 9.65 7.60 -12.60
C LEU A 401 9.68 8.96 -11.88
N PHE A 402 10.27 9.02 -10.69
CA PHE A 402 10.32 10.25 -9.88
C PHE A 402 11.51 11.16 -10.21
N TYR A 403 12.49 10.69 -11.00
CA TYR A 403 13.69 11.48 -11.33
C TYR A 403 13.40 12.86 -11.94
N PRO A 404 12.45 13.04 -12.88
CA PRO A 404 12.18 14.37 -13.44
C PRO A 404 11.67 15.35 -12.39
N ILE A 405 10.83 14.87 -11.47
CA ILE A 405 10.24 15.69 -10.40
C ILE A 405 11.31 16.05 -9.37
N GLU A 406 12.13 15.08 -8.97
CA GLU A 406 13.26 15.30 -8.05
C GLU A 406 14.32 16.24 -8.65
N SER A 407 14.62 16.10 -9.94
CA SER A 407 15.55 16.98 -10.64
C SER A 407 15.02 18.41 -10.69
N ALA A 408 13.72 18.59 -10.95
CA ALA A 408 13.08 19.91 -10.92
C ALA A 408 13.11 20.52 -9.51
N TRP A 409 12.84 19.72 -8.48
CA TRP A 409 12.91 20.13 -7.08
C TRP A 409 14.33 20.55 -6.66
N ASN A 410 15.33 19.73 -6.98
CA ASN A 410 16.73 20.03 -6.65
C ASN A 410 17.24 21.26 -7.41
N LEU A 411 16.84 21.44 -8.67
CA LEU A 411 17.15 22.66 -9.42
C LEU A 411 16.52 23.90 -8.78
N TRP A 412 15.30 23.78 -8.26
CA TRP A 412 14.66 24.85 -7.52
C TRP A 412 15.43 25.19 -6.24
N LEU A 413 15.81 24.18 -5.45
CA LEU A 413 16.63 24.36 -4.24
C LEU A 413 17.95 25.06 -4.55
N TYR A 414 18.65 24.65 -5.61
CA TYR A 414 19.89 25.27 -6.06
C TYR A 414 19.68 26.75 -6.41
N ARG A 415 18.59 27.11 -7.10
CA ARG A 415 18.27 28.51 -7.43
C ARG A 415 17.96 29.33 -6.19
N VAL A 416 17.26 28.76 -5.21
CA VAL A 416 16.96 29.43 -3.93
C VAL A 416 18.26 29.65 -3.15
N GLN A 417 19.12 28.64 -3.08
CA GLN A 417 20.42 28.74 -2.41
C GLN A 417 21.29 29.83 -3.03
N LYS A 418 21.35 29.93 -4.37
CA LYS A 418 22.11 30.98 -5.05
C LYS A 418 21.62 32.39 -4.70
N ARG A 419 20.33 32.55 -4.39
CA ARG A 419 19.75 33.83 -3.94
C ARG A 419 19.94 34.07 -2.44
N HIS A 420 19.99 33.01 -1.64
CA HIS A 420 20.05 33.02 -0.19
C HIS A 420 21.15 32.07 0.32
N PRO A 421 22.44 32.43 0.15
CA PRO A 421 23.55 31.56 0.55
C PRO A 421 23.55 31.24 2.05
N GLU A 422 23.02 32.14 2.88
CA GLU A 422 22.87 31.97 4.33
C GLU A 422 21.97 30.79 4.70
N ARG A 423 21.07 30.35 3.81
CA ARG A 423 20.17 29.21 4.01
C ARG A 423 20.70 27.89 3.45
N SER A 424 21.95 27.84 2.97
CA SER A 424 22.52 26.66 2.31
C SER A 424 22.41 25.39 3.14
N VAL A 425 22.66 25.51 4.45
CA VAL A 425 22.61 24.41 5.41
C VAL A 425 21.18 23.86 5.54
N ASP A 426 20.18 24.72 5.70
CA ASP A 426 18.78 24.30 5.79
C ASP A 426 18.27 23.64 4.49
N LEU A 427 18.65 24.21 3.34
CA LEU A 427 18.27 23.71 2.01
C LEU A 427 18.91 22.37 1.69
N LEU A 428 20.09 22.07 2.25
CA LEU A 428 20.77 20.79 2.07
C LEU A 428 19.89 19.62 2.55
N SER A 429 19.27 19.76 3.72
CA SER A 429 18.39 18.73 4.30
C SER A 429 17.14 18.44 3.45
N GLN A 430 16.76 19.36 2.57
CA GLN A 430 15.59 19.23 1.70
C GLN A 430 15.93 18.60 0.33
N HIS A 431 17.22 18.44 0.02
CA HIS A 431 17.67 17.88 -1.24
C HIS A 431 17.31 16.39 -1.33
N SER A 432 16.91 15.90 -2.51
CA SER A 432 16.42 14.52 -2.66
C SER A 432 17.44 13.44 -2.32
N ALA A 433 18.72 13.78 -2.33
CA ALA A 433 19.80 12.90 -1.87
C ALA A 433 19.65 12.46 -0.40
N PHE A 434 18.98 13.25 0.45
CA PHE A 434 18.83 12.98 1.89
C PHE A 434 17.47 12.42 2.28
N TRP A 435 16.52 12.31 1.35
CA TRP A 435 15.21 11.71 1.64
C TRP A 435 14.78 10.62 0.65
N ASN A 436 15.44 10.49 -0.50
CA ASN A 436 15.26 9.36 -1.40
C ASN A 436 16.51 8.47 -1.43
N GLU A 437 16.54 7.48 -0.52
CA GLU A 437 17.62 6.49 -0.42
C GLU A 437 17.68 5.53 -1.61
N HIS A 438 16.64 5.48 -2.45
CA HIS A 438 16.57 4.58 -3.61
C HIS A 438 17.06 5.24 -4.91
N GLN A 439 17.39 6.54 -4.88
CA GLN A 439 17.81 7.25 -6.09
C GLN A 439 19.22 6.83 -6.54
N ARG A 440 19.27 6.03 -7.60
CA ARG A 440 20.51 5.53 -8.23
C ARG A 440 21.03 6.45 -9.32
N LEU A 441 20.16 7.28 -9.89
CA LEU A 441 20.54 8.20 -10.95
C LEU A 441 21.32 9.38 -10.33
N PRO A 442 22.35 9.89 -11.01
CA PRO A 442 23.13 11.00 -10.50
C PRO A 442 22.26 12.25 -10.37
N LEU A 443 22.19 12.80 -9.17
CA LEU A 443 21.47 14.04 -8.86
C LEU A 443 22.39 15.24 -9.17
N ARG A 444 22.37 15.70 -10.42
CA ARG A 444 23.22 16.80 -10.88
C ARG A 444 22.98 18.08 -10.08
N GLY A 445 24.05 18.78 -9.73
CA GLY A 445 24.01 20.02 -8.94
C GLY A 445 24.18 19.79 -7.42
N LEU A 446 24.15 18.53 -6.96
CA LEU A 446 24.44 18.18 -5.56
C LEU A 446 25.86 18.60 -5.17
N GLU A 447 26.83 18.41 -6.06
CA GLU A 447 28.22 18.84 -5.88
C GLU A 447 28.33 20.36 -5.65
N SER A 448 27.58 21.15 -6.43
CA SER A 448 27.58 22.62 -6.29
C SER A 448 26.95 23.06 -4.96
N LEU A 449 25.87 22.37 -4.54
CA LEU A 449 25.20 22.60 -3.26
C LEU A 449 26.15 22.29 -2.10
N LEU A 450 26.84 21.15 -2.13
CA LEU A 450 27.81 20.74 -1.10
C LEU A 450 29.00 21.70 -1.00
N VAL A 451 29.57 22.15 -2.13
CA VAL A 451 30.64 23.17 -2.15
C VAL A 451 30.16 24.48 -1.54
N SER A 452 28.95 24.92 -1.87
CA SER A 452 28.38 26.15 -1.31
C SER A 452 28.11 26.03 0.20
N VAL A 453 27.65 24.86 0.68
CA VAL A 453 27.54 24.60 2.13
C VAL A 453 28.92 24.59 2.77
N HIS A 454 29.93 23.97 2.15
CA HIS A 454 31.28 23.91 2.69
C HIS A 454 31.89 25.30 2.92
N LYS A 455 31.61 26.26 2.02
CA LYS A 455 32.03 27.67 2.17
C LYS A 455 31.45 28.37 3.40
N HIS A 456 30.22 28.03 3.79
CA HIS A 456 29.52 28.70 4.90
C HIS A 456 29.62 27.92 6.22
N ASN A 457 29.66 26.58 6.16
CA ASN A 457 29.70 25.70 7.32
C ASN A 457 30.41 24.38 6.94
N GLN A 458 31.72 24.33 7.17
CA GLN A 458 32.55 23.16 6.86
C GLN A 458 32.09 21.91 7.61
N TYR A 459 31.67 22.04 8.87
CA TYR A 459 31.23 20.89 9.68
C TYR A 459 29.97 20.25 9.10
N ALA A 460 28.96 21.05 8.74
CA ALA A 460 27.73 20.55 8.13
C ALA A 460 27.99 19.87 6.77
N ALA A 461 28.89 20.44 5.95
CA ALA A 461 29.28 19.83 4.68
C ALA A 461 30.01 18.49 4.89
N GLN A 462 30.95 18.41 5.83
CA GLN A 462 31.69 17.18 6.12
C GLN A 462 30.77 16.07 6.63
N ASP A 463 29.81 16.40 7.49
CA ASP A 463 28.82 15.44 8.00
C ASP A 463 27.97 14.88 6.85
N ALA A 464 27.45 15.76 5.98
CA ALA A 464 26.70 15.36 4.80
C ALA A 464 27.52 14.52 3.81
N MET A 465 28.79 14.89 3.60
CA MET A 465 29.69 14.13 2.72
C MET A 465 30.00 12.74 3.27
N ARG A 466 30.14 12.59 4.59
CA ARG A 466 30.33 11.29 5.25
C ARG A 466 29.10 10.38 5.09
N GLU A 467 27.91 10.96 5.14
CA GLU A 467 26.66 10.22 4.90
C GLU A 467 26.57 9.74 3.43
N LEU A 468 26.88 10.63 2.48
CA LEU A 468 26.77 10.35 1.06
C LEU A 468 27.92 9.46 0.52
N SER A 469 29.08 9.41 1.19
CA SER A 469 30.27 8.68 0.71
C SER A 469 30.04 7.18 0.58
N ASN A 470 29.19 6.61 1.46
CA ASN A 470 28.84 5.20 1.44
C ASN A 470 27.58 4.89 0.59
N GLY A 471 26.98 5.93 0.01
CA GLY A 471 25.71 5.84 -0.71
C GLY A 471 25.86 5.82 -2.23
N LEU A 472 24.70 5.88 -2.91
CA LEU A 472 24.60 5.90 -4.37
C LEU A 472 25.09 7.23 -5.00
N GLN A 473 25.24 8.27 -4.19
CA GLN A 473 25.63 9.62 -4.62
C GLN A 473 27.08 9.97 -4.22
N SER A 474 27.92 8.96 -3.97
CA SER A 474 29.33 9.16 -3.59
C SER A 474 30.16 9.91 -4.64
N TRP A 475 29.76 9.87 -5.92
CA TRP A 475 30.35 10.65 -7.00
C TRP A 475 30.29 12.17 -6.73
N ALA A 476 29.21 12.66 -6.13
CA ALA A 476 29.04 14.08 -5.83
C ALA A 476 29.96 14.51 -4.68
N VAL A 477 30.24 13.61 -3.74
CA VAL A 477 31.21 13.82 -2.67
C VAL A 477 32.62 13.96 -3.26
N GLN A 478 33.00 13.06 -4.16
CA GLN A 478 34.30 13.13 -4.85
C GLN A 478 34.45 14.43 -5.65
N ALA A 479 33.41 14.81 -6.42
CA ALA A 479 33.41 16.06 -7.16
C ALA A 479 33.53 17.30 -6.24
N THR A 480 32.84 17.28 -5.10
CA THR A 480 32.92 18.34 -4.08
C THR A 480 34.31 18.45 -3.47
N GLN A 481 34.95 17.30 -3.15
CA GLN A 481 36.31 17.28 -2.61
C GLN A 481 37.31 17.88 -3.61
N ILE A 482 37.21 17.48 -4.88
CA ILE A 482 38.07 18.01 -5.96
C ILE A 482 37.91 19.52 -6.08
N GLU A 483 36.67 20.03 -6.13
CA GLU A 483 36.39 21.46 -6.25
C GLU A 483 36.85 22.25 -5.01
N ALA A 484 36.64 21.73 -3.80
CA ALA A 484 37.10 22.36 -2.56
C ALA A 484 38.64 22.43 -2.51
N ASN A 485 39.32 21.37 -2.95
CA ASN A 485 40.78 21.32 -3.01
C ASN A 485 41.32 22.29 -4.08
N MET A 486 40.68 22.35 -5.25
CA MET A 486 41.02 23.31 -6.31
C MET A 486 40.91 24.76 -5.80
N GLN A 487 39.85 25.10 -5.07
CA GLN A 487 39.68 26.44 -4.49
C GLN A 487 40.72 26.77 -3.40
N ARG A 488 41.19 25.78 -2.63
CA ARG A 488 42.30 25.99 -1.68
C ARG A 488 43.61 26.28 -2.40
N LEU A 489 43.90 25.55 -3.48
CA LEU A 489 45.09 25.77 -4.30
C LEU A 489 45.03 27.13 -5.02
N GLU A 490 43.87 27.55 -5.52
CA GLU A 490 43.68 28.87 -6.14
C GLU A 490 43.86 30.04 -5.16
N ALA A 491 43.59 29.82 -3.86
CA ALA A 491 43.77 30.83 -2.82
C ALA A 491 45.24 30.97 -2.36
N CYS A 492 46.15 30.13 -2.85
CA CYS A 492 47.57 30.19 -2.49
C CYS A 492 48.31 31.20 -3.37
N ASP A 493 48.92 32.22 -2.74
CA ASP A 493 49.68 33.25 -3.47
C ASP A 493 51.12 32.84 -3.83
N THR A 494 51.66 31.79 -3.18
CA THR A 494 53.06 31.36 -3.31
C THR A 494 53.19 29.86 -3.56
N ILE A 495 54.31 29.45 -4.16
CA ILE A 495 54.63 28.04 -4.44
C ILE A 495 54.80 27.26 -3.12
N GLU A 496 55.33 27.90 -2.08
CA GLU A 496 55.49 27.32 -0.76
C GLU A 496 54.13 26.99 -0.12
N ASN A 497 53.13 27.88 -0.24
CA ASN A 497 51.77 27.63 0.26
C ASN A 497 51.09 26.50 -0.52
N ILE A 498 51.35 26.39 -1.83
CA ILE A 498 50.86 25.28 -2.66
C ILE A 498 51.46 23.95 -2.19
N ALA A 499 52.76 23.93 -1.85
CA ALA A 499 53.42 22.74 -1.34
C ALA A 499 52.85 22.31 0.03
N GLU A 500 52.62 23.26 0.93
CA GLU A 500 52.01 22.99 2.25
C GLU A 500 50.58 22.44 2.13
N VAL A 501 49.74 23.05 1.27
CA VAL A 501 48.39 22.54 1.00
C VAL A 501 48.45 21.17 0.32
N HIS A 502 49.40 20.91 -0.59
CA HIS A 502 49.55 19.61 -1.23
C HIS A 502 49.87 18.49 -0.24
N ASP A 503 50.67 18.76 0.78
CA ASP A 503 51.01 17.79 1.83
C ASP A 503 49.81 17.45 2.75
N GLU A 504 48.77 18.30 2.80
CA GLU A 504 47.53 18.08 3.56
C GLU A 504 46.41 17.36 2.79
N LEU A 505 46.52 17.28 1.46
CA LEU A 505 45.53 16.66 0.55
C LEU A 505 45.72 15.15 0.40
#